data_AF-A0A1Q7Q0F8-F1
#
_entry.id   AF-A0A1Q7Q0F8-F1
#
_cell.length_a   1.000
_cell.length_b   1.000
_cell.length_c   1.000
_cell.angle_alpha   90.00
_cell.angle_beta   90.00
_cell.angle_gamma   90.00
#
_symmetry.space_group_name_H-M   'P 1'
#
loop_
_entity.id
_entity.type
_entity.pdbx_description
1 polymer ?
#
loop_
_entity_poly.entity_id
_entity_poly.type
_entity_poly.pdbx_seq_one_letter_code
_entity_poly.pdbx_strand_id
1 'polypeptide(L)' 'MSDPIGPIRQAVAGRYDIEREIGQGAFASVYLARDLRHDRYVAFKVLNADPSSSSIRTFFP' A
#
# COMPACT_ATOMS: atom_id res chain seq x y z
N MET A 1 -0.06 -7.40 -18.34
CA MET A 1 0.75 -6.73 -17.29
C MET A 1 -0.14 -5.65 -16.67
N SER A 2 -1.06 -6.03 -15.78
CA SER A 2 -1.94 -5.06 -15.11
C SER A 2 -1.13 -4.37 -14.03
N ASP A 3 -1.03 -3.05 -14.09
CA ASP A 3 -0.53 -2.23 -12.98
C ASP A 3 -1.57 -2.28 -11.85
N PRO A 4 -1.34 -3.03 -10.75
CA PRO A 4 -2.37 -3.24 -9.73
C PRO A 4 -2.62 -1.97 -8.90
N ILE A 5 -1.69 -1.01 -8.95
CA ILE A 5 -1.73 0.18 -8.10
C ILE A 5 -2.32 1.41 -8.80
N GLY A 6 -2.34 1.49 -10.12
CA GLY A 6 -2.92 2.58 -10.90
C GLY A 6 -4.33 3.00 -10.48
N PRO A 7 -5.32 2.09 -10.38
CA PRO A 7 -6.65 2.43 -9.90
C PRO A 7 -6.65 2.94 -8.45
N ILE A 8 -5.77 2.39 -7.60
CA ILE A 8 -5.63 2.81 -6.20
C ILE A 8 -5.05 4.22 -6.14
N ARG A 9 -4.01 4.53 -6.94
CA ARG A 9 -3.41 5.87 -7.05
C ARG A 9 -4.45 6.89 -7.43
N GLN A 10 -5.31 6.60 -8.42
CA GLN A 10 -6.41 7.49 -8.79
C GLN A 10 -7.43 7.66 -7.67
N ALA A 11 -7.81 6.59 -6.97
CA ALA A 11 -8.81 6.65 -5.91
C ALA A 11 -8.37 7.47 -4.70
N VAL A 12 -7.06 7.50 -4.41
CA VAL A 12 -6.49 8.23 -3.27
C VAL A 12 -5.83 9.56 -3.65
N ALA A 13 -5.76 9.86 -4.95
CA ALA A 13 -5.19 11.09 -5.47
C ALA A 13 -5.82 12.32 -4.81
N GLY A 14 -4.97 13.30 -4.48
CA GLY A 14 -5.39 14.53 -3.79
C GLY A 14 -5.56 14.40 -2.27
N ARG A 15 -5.54 13.19 -1.71
CA ARG A 15 -5.47 12.97 -0.24
C ARG A 15 -4.16 12.30 0.16
N TYR A 16 -3.73 11.33 -0.63
CA TYR A 16 -2.48 10.61 -0.44
C TYR A 16 -1.70 10.60 -1.75
N ASP A 17 -0.41 10.86 -1.67
CA ASP A 17 0.52 10.73 -2.80
C ASP A 17 1.33 9.45 -2.63
N ILE A 18 1.19 8.49 -3.56
CA ILE A 18 1.92 7.22 -3.49
C ILE A 18 3.28 7.38 -4.17
N GLU A 19 4.33 7.25 -3.38
CA GLU A 19 5.72 7.49 -3.78
C GLU A 19 6.35 6.25 -4.43
N ARG A 20 6.62 5.22 -3.61
CA ARG A 20 7.33 4.01 -4.03
C ARG A 20 6.99 2.82 -3.14
N GLU A 21 7.21 1.61 -3.66
CA GLU A 21 7.18 0.39 -2.86
C GLU A 21 8.32 0.41 -1.85
N ILE A 22 8.02 0.10 -0.58
CA ILE A 22 8.99 0.00 0.51
C ILE A 22 9.10 -1.40 1.08
N GLY A 23 8.23 -2.31 0.67
CA GLY A 23 8.34 -3.73 1.04
C GLY A 23 7.40 -4.60 0.24
N GLN A 24 7.87 -5.79 -0.12
CA GLN A 24 7.07 -6.80 -0.78
C GLN A 24 6.91 -7.99 0.17
N GLY A 25 5.67 -8.33 0.50
CA GLY A 25 5.31 -9.53 1.22
C GLY A 25 4.64 -10.54 0.30
N ALA A 26 4.50 -11.79 0.77
CA ALA A 26 3.88 -12.87 0.02
C ALA A 26 2.44 -12.54 -0.44
N PHE A 27 1.68 -11.78 0.35
CA PHE A 27 0.27 -11.43 0.07
C PHE A 27 0.03 -9.95 -0.19
N ALA A 28 1.07 -9.12 -0.04
CA ALA A 28 0.86 -7.69 -0.09
C ALA A 28 2.15 -6.95 -0.39
N SER A 29 2.06 -5.94 -1.26
CA SER A 29 3.08 -4.93 -1.41
C SER A 29 2.74 -3.72 -0.53
N VAL A 30 3.75 -3.17 0.12
CA VAL A 30 3.67 -2.01 1.00
C VAL A 30 4.32 -0.84 0.31
N TYR A 31 3.56 0.24 0.16
CA TYR A 31 3.99 1.47 -0.49
C TYR A 31 4.11 2.59 0.54
N LEU A 32 5.13 3.42 0.39
CA LEU A 32 5.19 4.70 1.07
C LEU A 32 4.26 5.67 0.37
N ALA A 33 3.41 6.33 1.15
CA ALA A 33 2.61 7.43 0.67
C ALA A 33 2.75 8.65 1.59
N ARG A 34 2.56 9.84 1.03
CA ARG A 34 2.48 11.09 1.77
C ARG A 34 1.01 11.46 1.96
N ASP A 35 0.57 11.60 3.21
CA ASP A 35 -0.72 12.19 3.53
C ASP A 35 -0.62 13.70 3.32
N LEU A 36 -1.29 14.23 2.30
CA LEU A 36 -1.24 15.64 1.94
C LEU A 36 -2.01 16.52 2.93
N ARG A 37 -2.91 15.94 3.73
CA ARG A 37 -3.69 16.69 4.73
C ARG A 37 -2.93 16.93 6.02
N HIS A 38 -2.10 15.97 6.41
CA HIS A 38 -1.35 16.00 7.67
C HIS A 38 0.16 16.12 7.48
N ASP A 39 0.62 16.21 6.24
CA ASP A 39 2.02 16.27 5.83
C ASP A 39 2.92 15.20 6.48
N ARG A 40 2.44 13.96 6.51
CA ARG A 40 3.16 12.83 7.12
C ARG A 40 3.26 11.65 6.18
N TYR A 41 4.32 10.88 6.33
CA TYR A 41 4.49 9.62 5.63
C TYR A 41 3.64 8.51 6.28
N VAL A 42 2.93 7.76 5.45
CA VAL A 42 2.09 6.62 5.85
C VAL A 42 2.39 5.42 4.96
N ALA A 43 2.10 4.21 5.45
CA ALA A 43 2.28 2.98 4.69
C ALA A 43 0.95 2.50 4.10
N PHE A 44 0.91 2.28 2.80
CA PHE A 44 -0.20 1.68 2.07
C PHE A 44 0.07 0.21 1.80
N LYS A 45 -0.70 -0.68 2.45
CA LYS A 45 -0.62 -2.12 2.20
C LYS A 45 -1.63 -2.51 1.12
N VAL A 46 -1.14 -2.81 -0.08
CA VAL A 46 -1.93 -3.29 -1.22
C VAL A 46 -1.90 -4.81 -1.19
N LEU A 47 -3.06 -5.44 -1.05
CA LEU A 47 -3.16 -6.89 -1.07
C LEU A 47 -3.08 -7.39 -2.51
N ASN A 48 -2.13 -8.28 -2.77
CA ASN A 48 -2.06 -9.00 -4.03
C ASN A 48 -3.04 -10.17 -3.92
N ALA A 49 -4.03 -10.24 -4.82
CA ALA A 49 -5.03 -11.29 -4.83
C ALA A 49 -4.46 -12.63 -5.34
N ASP A 50 -3.32 -13.07 -4.79
CA ASP A 50 -2.82 -14.43 -4.93
C ASP A 50 -3.06 -15.18 -3.61
N PRO A 51 -4.03 -16.12 -3.56
CA PRO A 51 -4.55 -16.68 -2.30
C PRO A 51 -3.69 -17.84 -1.75
N SER A 52 -2.37 -17.78 -1.86
CA SER A 52 -1.50 -18.90 -1.47
C SER A 52 -0.65 -18.59 -0.23
N SER A 53 -1.26 -18.70 0.96
CA SER A 53 -0.60 -19.05 2.24
C SER A 53 -0.45 -17.99 3.36
N SER A 54 -1.52 -17.85 4.13
CA SER A 54 -1.44 -17.82 5.61
C SER A 54 -1.20 -16.47 6.31
N SER A 55 -2.22 -16.14 7.11
CA SER A 55 -2.28 -15.22 8.26
C SER A 55 -0.97 -14.99 9.01
N ILE A 56 -0.72 -13.72 9.41
CA ILE A 56 -0.09 -13.23 10.65
C ILE A 56 0.33 -11.76 10.42
N ARG A 57 0.26 -10.79 11.33
CA ARG A 57 -0.34 -10.57 12.66
C ARG A 57 -0.06 -9.08 12.91
N THR A 58 -1.08 -8.28 13.21
CA THR A 58 -0.88 -6.88 13.58
C THR A 58 -0.24 -6.84 14.97
N PHE A 59 0.99 -6.35 15.06
CA PHE A 59 1.57 -5.83 16.29
C PHE A 59 2.31 -4.54 15.95
N PHE A 60 1.75 -3.42 16.38
CA PHE A 60 2.50 -2.19 16.61
C PHE A 60 2.06 -1.70 18.01
N PRO A 61 2.96 -1.60 19.01
CA PRO A 61 2.68 -0.83 20.22
C PRO A 61 2.55 0.67 19.90
#